data_AF-A0AAD7NGA4-F1
#
_entry.id   AF-A0AAD7NGA4-F1
#
_cell.length_a   1.000
_cell.length_b   1.000
_cell.length_c   1.000
_cell.angle_alpha   90.00
_cell.angle_beta   90.00
_cell.angle_gamma   90.00
#
_symmetry.space_group_name_H-M   'P 1'
#
loop_
_entity.id
_entity.type
_entity.pdbx_description
1 polymer ?
#
loop_
_entity_poly.entity_id
_entity_poly.type
_entity_poly.pdbx_seq_one_letter_code
_entity_poly.pdbx_strand_id
1 'polypeptide(L)'
;MSDSCAYIGGPPLNTDISGIGVRLSFYLQTVFLGNSILFSCLVLFQLSANPGCLSARSTSPEEVTGALYTLLATNTGMAVTAFILGFKSRPEISLHDGLVVFYLLYISWVTVYFSLPANTKFPGQVKTLHLCSVIQSCILFALAFALLGTAPTFGLTPECNHNAVVVLFRPFAVLDAGRILFLVLTALVLIIYGGIIYKDWKASIKRLGLRVHQQIYKSFPSTFSQLFWFSAFLLSFP
;
A
#
# COMPACT_ATOMS: atom_id res chain seq x y z
N MET A 1 23.65 -18.85 -35.13
CA MET A 1 23.23 -18.31 -33.82
C MET A 1 23.22 -16.81 -33.97
N SER A 2 22.07 -16.24 -34.36
CA SER A 2 21.94 -14.79 -34.46
C SER A 2 21.93 -14.21 -33.05
N ASP A 3 22.68 -13.14 -32.82
CA ASP A 3 22.54 -12.26 -31.67
C ASP A 3 21.10 -11.70 -31.65
N SER A 4 20.18 -12.46 -31.08
CA SER A 4 18.73 -12.35 -31.34
C SER A 4 18.07 -11.22 -30.55
N CYS A 5 18.80 -10.57 -29.66
CA CYS A 5 18.34 -9.37 -28.98
C CYS A 5 18.72 -8.16 -29.82
N ALA A 6 17.81 -7.78 -30.72
CA ALA A 6 17.99 -6.68 -31.68
C ALA A 6 18.33 -5.30 -31.06
N TYR A 7 18.24 -5.17 -29.73
CA TYR A 7 18.41 -3.91 -29.03
C TYR A 7 19.55 -3.99 -28.01
N ILE A 8 20.60 -3.20 -28.25
CA ILE A 8 21.72 -2.96 -27.31
C ILE A 8 21.26 -2.20 -26.04
N GLY A 9 19.99 -1.78 -25.97
CA GLY A 9 19.40 -1.05 -24.83
C GLY A 9 18.05 -1.60 -24.32
N GLY A 10 17.69 -2.84 -24.67
CA GLY A 10 16.39 -3.44 -24.33
C GLY A 10 15.27 -3.11 -25.33
N PRO A 11 14.14 -3.84 -25.28
CA PRO A 11 13.03 -3.65 -26.22
C PRO A 11 12.42 -2.23 -26.09
N PRO A 12 11.80 -1.71 -27.16
CA PRO A 12 11.10 -0.43 -27.10
C PRO A 12 10.03 -0.49 -26.01
N LEU A 13 10.06 0.51 -25.12
CA LEU A 13 9.13 0.66 -24.01
C LEU A 13 7.72 0.95 -24.54
N ASN A 14 6.72 0.31 -23.95
CA ASN A 14 5.32 0.61 -24.26
C ASN A 14 4.96 1.99 -23.68
N THR A 15 4.81 3.01 -24.54
CA THR A 15 4.58 4.40 -24.14
C THR A 15 3.29 4.60 -23.34
N ASP A 16 2.32 3.70 -23.47
CA ASP A 16 1.03 3.84 -22.79
C ASP A 16 1.12 3.47 -21.31
N ILE A 17 2.08 2.61 -20.94
CA ILE A 17 2.21 2.04 -19.60
C ILE A 17 3.46 2.54 -18.91
N SER A 18 4.56 2.61 -19.64
CA SER A 18 5.88 2.97 -19.14
C SER A 18 6.42 4.22 -19.83
N GLY A 19 5.57 4.98 -20.54
CA GLY A 19 5.96 6.21 -21.20
C GLY A 19 6.44 7.31 -20.24
N ILE A 20 7.14 8.29 -20.79
CA ILE A 20 7.70 9.40 -20.02
C ILE A 20 6.64 10.19 -19.26
N GLY A 21 5.45 10.36 -19.85
CA GLY A 21 4.32 11.03 -19.21
C GLY A 21 3.87 10.31 -17.95
N VAL A 22 3.68 8.99 -18.02
CA VAL A 22 3.28 8.16 -16.86
C VAL A 22 4.32 8.24 -15.74
N ARG A 23 5.61 8.11 -16.09
CA ARG A 23 6.72 8.23 -15.12
C ARG A 23 6.74 9.60 -14.47
N LEU A 24 6.64 10.67 -15.27
CA LEU A 24 6.65 12.04 -14.78
C LEU A 24 5.46 12.32 -13.87
N SER A 25 4.27 11.85 -14.23
CA SER A 25 3.07 11.95 -13.37
C SER A 25 3.28 11.25 -12.03
N PHE A 26 3.84 10.03 -12.03
CA PHE A 26 4.16 9.32 -10.79
C PHE A 26 5.22 10.05 -9.96
N TYR A 27 6.28 10.56 -10.59
CA TYR A 27 7.30 11.32 -9.90
C TYR A 27 6.75 12.61 -9.32
N LEU A 28 5.96 13.37 -10.07
CA LEU A 28 5.31 14.57 -9.58
C LEU A 28 4.36 14.24 -8.43
N GLN A 29 3.52 13.22 -8.57
CA GLN A 29 2.58 12.80 -7.52
C GLN A 29 3.33 12.36 -6.26
N THR A 30 4.43 11.62 -6.42
CA THR A 30 5.33 11.21 -5.34
C THR A 30 6.07 12.40 -4.76
N VAL A 31 6.49 13.40 -5.53
CA VAL A 31 7.22 14.57 -5.03
C VAL A 31 6.28 15.53 -4.31
N PHE A 32 5.06 15.74 -4.80
CA PHE A 32 4.09 16.61 -4.12
C PHE A 32 3.59 15.99 -2.81
N LEU A 33 3.26 14.70 -2.80
CA LEU A 33 2.88 14.01 -1.57
C LEU A 33 4.11 13.72 -0.71
N GLY A 34 5.16 13.20 -1.31
CA GLY A 34 6.39 12.77 -0.67
C GLY A 34 7.25 13.91 -0.13
N ASN A 35 7.28 15.13 -0.70
CA ASN A 35 7.93 16.25 0.00
C ASN A 35 7.14 16.64 1.25
N SER A 36 5.80 16.56 1.22
CA SER A 36 4.98 16.75 2.43
C SER A 36 5.27 15.65 3.47
N ILE A 37 5.49 14.41 3.03
CA ILE A 37 5.69 13.25 3.90
C ILE A 37 7.14 13.06 4.35
N LEU A 38 8.13 13.29 3.49
CA LEU A 38 9.56 13.22 3.79
C LEU A 38 9.90 14.37 4.73
N PHE A 39 9.29 15.54 4.53
CA PHE A 39 9.28 16.60 5.54
C PHE A 39 8.55 16.12 6.80
N SER A 40 7.36 15.50 6.72
CA SER A 40 6.67 14.96 7.92
C SER A 40 7.44 13.82 8.62
N CYS A 41 8.25 13.03 7.93
CA CYS A 41 9.07 11.93 8.46
C CYS A 41 10.37 12.46 9.05
N LEU A 42 11.03 13.42 8.38
CA LEU A 42 12.15 14.20 8.97
C LEU A 42 11.68 14.92 10.22
N VAL A 43 10.47 15.48 10.16
CA VAL A 43 9.83 16.18 11.26
C VAL A 43 9.36 15.21 12.33
N LEU A 44 8.87 14.00 12.03
CA LEU A 44 8.60 12.97 13.04
C LEU A 44 9.88 12.46 13.70
N PHE A 45 10.97 12.32 12.93
CA PHE A 45 12.28 11.95 13.44
C PHE A 45 12.88 13.08 14.31
N GLN A 46 12.64 14.36 13.97
CA GLN A 46 13.01 15.50 14.81
C GLN A 46 12.01 15.81 15.95
N LEU A 47 10.73 15.49 15.82
CA LEU A 47 9.67 15.66 16.83
C LEU A 47 9.82 14.66 17.97
N SER A 48 10.59 13.59 17.78
CA SER A 48 11.12 12.78 18.90
C SER A 48 12.03 13.60 19.84
N ALA A 49 12.44 14.82 19.45
CA ALA A 49 13.23 15.72 20.27
C ALA A 49 12.51 17.05 20.63
N ASN A 50 11.37 17.41 20.01
CA ASN A 50 10.62 18.62 20.38
C ASN A 50 9.18 18.67 19.81
N PRO A 51 8.11 18.77 20.62
CA PRO A 51 6.71 18.69 20.17
C PRO A 51 6.11 19.98 19.54
N GLY A 52 6.92 21.00 19.22
CA GLY A 52 6.45 22.38 19.15
C GLY A 52 6.04 22.96 17.79
N CYS A 53 6.55 22.49 16.65
CA CYS A 53 6.31 23.17 15.37
C CYS A 53 6.28 22.18 14.22
N LEU A 54 5.16 22.13 13.49
CA LEU A 54 5.12 22.34 12.03
C LEU A 54 3.69 22.20 11.52
N SER A 55 3.01 23.34 11.52
CA SER A 55 1.96 23.61 10.56
C SER A 55 2.62 23.82 9.20
N ALA A 56 2.30 22.96 8.24
CA ALA A 56 2.48 23.23 6.83
C ALA A 56 1.26 22.68 6.07
N ARG A 57 0.16 23.43 6.19
CA ARG A 57 -0.91 23.67 5.21
C ARG A 57 -1.21 22.55 4.20
N SER A 58 -2.14 21.68 4.56
CA SER A 58 -3.37 21.58 3.78
C SER A 58 -4.51 21.97 4.72
N THR A 59 -5.31 22.96 4.33
CA THR A 59 -6.33 23.58 5.19
C THR A 59 -7.55 22.66 5.36
N SER A 60 -7.68 21.59 4.57
CA SER A 60 -8.75 20.61 4.70
C SER A 60 -8.21 19.17 4.67
N PRO A 61 -8.45 18.34 5.72
CA PRO A 61 -8.12 16.91 5.69
C PRO A 61 -8.84 16.15 4.57
N GLU A 62 -9.94 16.71 4.06
CA GLU A 62 -10.70 16.18 2.93
C GLU A 62 -9.89 16.20 1.63
N GLU A 63 -9.13 17.26 1.35
CA GLU A 63 -8.26 17.34 0.16
C GLU A 63 -7.16 16.28 0.18
N VAL A 64 -6.47 16.13 1.33
CA VAL A 64 -5.42 15.12 1.50
C VAL A 64 -5.98 13.71 1.35
N THR A 65 -7.13 13.45 1.97
CA THR A 65 -7.79 12.15 1.88
C THR A 65 -8.23 11.86 0.45
N GLY A 66 -8.79 12.85 -0.26
CA GLY A 66 -9.15 12.72 -1.68
C GLY A 66 -7.95 12.44 -2.59
N ALA A 67 -6.82 13.10 -2.33
CA ALA A 67 -5.57 12.83 -3.04
C ALA A 67 -5.05 11.42 -2.78
N LEU A 68 -5.12 10.93 -1.54
CA LEU A 68 -4.72 9.56 -1.20
C LEU A 68 -5.64 8.50 -1.83
N TYR A 69 -6.95 8.73 -1.88
CA TYR A 69 -7.86 7.83 -2.58
C TYR A 69 -7.56 7.77 -4.08
N THR A 70 -7.33 8.93 -4.70
CA THR A 70 -6.95 9.00 -6.11
C THR A 70 -5.65 8.23 -6.36
N LEU A 71 -4.63 8.45 -5.52
CA LEU A 71 -3.36 7.74 -5.60
C LEU A 71 -3.53 6.22 -5.45
N LEU A 72 -4.32 5.78 -4.46
CA LEU A 72 -4.60 4.36 -4.24
C LEU A 72 -5.32 3.74 -5.44
N ALA A 73 -6.31 4.45 -5.99
CA ALA A 73 -7.07 3.99 -7.16
C ALA A 73 -6.17 3.90 -8.40
N THR A 74 -5.35 4.91 -8.69
CA THR A 74 -4.42 4.91 -9.83
C THR A 74 -3.35 3.83 -9.68
N ASN A 75 -2.77 3.66 -8.50
CA ASN A 75 -1.80 2.59 -8.23
C ASN A 75 -2.42 1.21 -8.42
N THR A 76 -3.64 1.01 -7.91
CA THR A 76 -4.36 -0.26 -8.03
C THR A 76 -4.68 -0.55 -9.49
N GLY A 77 -5.22 0.42 -10.22
CA GLY A 77 -5.50 0.30 -11.66
C GLY A 77 -4.25 -0.04 -12.45
N MET A 78 -3.14 0.66 -12.21
CA MET A 78 -1.86 0.40 -12.87
C MET A 78 -1.32 -1.00 -12.55
N ALA A 79 -1.38 -1.42 -11.28
CA ALA A 79 -0.94 -2.76 -10.87
C ALA A 79 -1.77 -3.87 -11.54
N VAL A 80 -3.09 -3.72 -11.57
CA VAL A 80 -4.00 -4.66 -12.23
C VAL A 80 -3.77 -4.69 -13.74
N THR A 81 -3.62 -3.54 -14.39
CA THR A 81 -3.33 -3.45 -15.83
C THR A 81 -2.00 -4.12 -16.17
N ALA A 82 -0.93 -3.86 -15.40
CA ALA A 82 0.36 -4.51 -15.60
C ALA A 82 0.28 -6.03 -15.39
N PHE A 83 -0.50 -6.48 -14.41
CA PHE A 83 -0.74 -7.91 -14.18
C PHE A 83 -1.47 -8.55 -15.37
N ILE A 84 -2.56 -7.95 -15.85
CA ILE A 84 -3.34 -8.47 -16.97
C ILE A 84 -2.50 -8.53 -18.25
N LEU A 85 -1.79 -7.44 -18.58
CA LEU A 85 -1.01 -7.36 -19.82
C LEU A 85 0.27 -8.20 -19.79
N GLY A 86 0.84 -8.41 -18.61
CA GLY A 86 2.03 -9.25 -18.40
C GLY A 86 1.74 -10.76 -18.47
N PHE A 87 0.55 -11.18 -18.03
CA PHE A 87 0.18 -12.60 -17.93
C PHE A 87 -0.84 -13.07 -18.98
N LYS A 88 -1.17 -12.23 -19.97
CA LYS A 88 -1.99 -12.62 -21.12
C LYS A 88 -1.26 -13.68 -21.96
N SER A 89 -2.00 -14.56 -22.64
CA SER A 89 -1.43 -15.60 -23.52
C SER A 89 -0.52 -15.04 -24.64
N ARG A 90 -0.72 -13.77 -24.99
CA ARG A 90 0.17 -12.98 -25.83
C ARG A 90 0.54 -11.73 -25.04
N PRO A 91 1.66 -11.74 -24.29
CA PRO A 91 2.02 -10.63 -23.43
C PRO A 91 2.32 -9.38 -24.26
N GLU A 92 1.80 -8.24 -23.81
CA GLU A 92 1.94 -6.95 -24.51
C GLU A 92 2.98 -6.04 -23.87
N ILE A 93 3.50 -6.43 -22.70
CA ILE A 93 4.55 -5.71 -21.96
C ILE A 93 5.82 -6.54 -21.86
N SER A 94 6.96 -5.87 -21.92
CA SER A 94 8.25 -6.49 -21.64
C SER A 94 8.49 -6.60 -20.13
N LEU A 95 9.44 -7.45 -19.71
CA LEU A 95 9.90 -7.48 -18.33
C LEU A 95 10.39 -6.11 -17.84
N HIS A 96 11.03 -5.35 -18.73
CA HIS A 96 11.53 -4.01 -18.41
C HIS A 96 10.38 -3.03 -18.12
N ASP A 97 9.30 -3.05 -18.91
CA ASP A 97 8.09 -2.26 -18.63
C ASP A 97 7.50 -2.62 -17.26
N GLY A 98 7.37 -3.92 -16.99
CA GLY A 98 6.81 -4.41 -15.73
C GLY A 98 7.67 -4.03 -14.51
N LEU A 99 9.01 -4.06 -14.63
CA LEU A 99 9.93 -3.62 -13.59
C LEU A 99 9.83 -2.12 -13.32
N VAL A 100 9.70 -1.30 -14.37
CA VAL A 100 9.48 0.15 -14.23
C VAL A 100 8.17 0.41 -13.51
N VAL A 101 7.07 -0.25 -13.91
CA VAL A 101 5.77 -0.11 -13.23
C VAL A 101 5.87 -0.54 -11.77
N PHE A 102 6.48 -1.69 -11.49
CA PHE A 102 6.69 -2.17 -10.13
C PHE A 102 7.47 -1.16 -9.28
N TYR A 103 8.54 -0.57 -9.82
CA TYR A 103 9.32 0.45 -9.14
C TYR A 103 8.49 1.70 -8.79
N LEU A 104 7.72 2.22 -9.74
CA LEU A 104 6.85 3.38 -9.53
C LEU A 104 5.79 3.08 -8.46
N LEU A 105 5.16 1.91 -8.53
CA LEU A 105 4.18 1.46 -7.56
C LEU A 105 4.79 1.27 -6.18
N TYR A 106 6.02 0.74 -6.09
CA TYR A 106 6.71 0.52 -4.83
C TYR A 106 7.01 1.83 -4.11
N ILE A 107 7.53 2.83 -4.82
CA ILE A 107 7.77 4.17 -4.25
C ILE A 107 6.45 4.81 -3.79
N SER A 108 5.42 4.70 -4.61
CA SER A 108 4.09 5.21 -4.27
C SER A 108 3.50 4.51 -3.05
N TRP A 109 3.71 3.20 -2.90
CA TRP A 109 3.31 2.43 -1.73
C TRP A 109 4.03 2.88 -0.46
N VAL A 110 5.35 3.11 -0.52
CA VAL A 110 6.11 3.66 0.62
C VAL A 110 5.53 5.01 1.05
N THR A 111 5.17 5.84 0.09
CA THR A 111 4.56 7.17 0.32
C THR A 111 3.20 7.05 1.03
N VAL A 112 2.33 6.14 0.57
CA VAL A 112 1.04 5.85 1.22
C VAL A 112 1.24 5.31 2.64
N TYR A 113 2.19 4.40 2.82
CA TYR A 113 2.49 3.79 4.12
C TYR A 113 2.83 4.84 5.17
N PHE A 114 3.70 5.80 4.83
CA PHE A 114 4.07 6.89 5.75
C PHE A 114 2.96 7.96 5.91
N SER A 115 2.06 8.11 4.93
CA SER A 115 0.91 9.02 5.02
C SER A 115 -0.20 8.54 5.95
N LEU A 116 -0.39 7.22 6.05
CA LEU A 116 -1.51 6.64 6.79
C LEU A 116 -1.52 7.01 8.29
N PRO A 117 -0.40 6.92 9.03
CA PRO A 117 -0.35 7.33 10.44
C PRO A 117 -0.72 8.80 10.66
N ALA A 118 -0.39 9.69 9.73
CA ALA A 118 -0.71 11.12 9.87
C ALA A 118 -2.25 11.37 9.86
N ASN A 119 -3.01 10.50 9.20
CA ASN A 119 -4.46 10.62 9.07
C ASN A 119 -5.25 10.06 10.25
N THR A 120 -4.62 9.40 11.23
CA THR A 120 -5.34 8.78 12.36
C THR A 120 -6.03 9.79 13.28
N LYS A 121 -5.78 11.09 13.11
CA LYS A 121 -6.45 12.17 13.82
C LYS A 121 -7.94 12.32 13.47
N PHE A 122 -8.42 11.72 12.36
CA PHE A 122 -9.78 11.87 11.86
C PHE A 122 -10.59 10.56 11.98
N PRO A 123 -11.45 10.38 13.00
CA PRO A 123 -12.01 9.07 13.38
C PRO A 123 -13.03 8.45 12.42
N GLY A 124 -13.44 9.12 11.34
CA GLY A 124 -14.49 8.66 10.41
C GLY A 124 -13.98 8.00 9.12
N GLN A 125 -13.09 8.67 8.38
CA GLN A 125 -12.70 8.25 7.01
C GLN A 125 -11.50 7.28 6.98
N VAL A 126 -10.79 7.14 8.09
CA VAL A 126 -9.55 6.35 8.19
C VAL A 126 -9.74 4.86 7.92
N LYS A 127 -10.91 4.29 8.22
CA LYS A 127 -11.15 2.85 8.07
C LYS A 127 -11.17 2.42 6.61
N THR A 128 -11.91 3.16 5.79
CA THR A 128 -12.04 2.87 4.36
C THR A 128 -10.70 3.07 3.66
N LEU A 129 -10.00 4.17 3.97
CA LEU A 129 -8.68 4.45 3.40
C LEU A 129 -7.66 3.36 3.78
N HIS A 130 -7.65 2.92 5.04
CA HIS A 130 -6.80 1.84 5.50
C HIS A 130 -7.13 0.51 4.79
N LEU A 131 -8.41 0.18 4.62
CA LEU A 131 -8.81 -1.02 3.88
C LEU A 131 -8.36 -0.96 2.42
N CYS A 132 -8.58 0.17 1.73
CA CYS A 132 -8.13 0.38 0.35
C CYS A 132 -6.61 0.25 0.23
N SER A 133 -5.84 0.79 1.18
CA SER A 133 -4.39 0.65 1.19
C SER A 133 -3.93 -0.79 1.43
N VAL A 134 -4.59 -1.54 2.31
CA VAL A 134 -4.29 -2.97 2.52
C VAL A 134 -4.53 -3.75 1.23
N ILE A 135 -5.68 -3.53 0.56
CA ILE A 135 -6.01 -4.18 -0.72
C ILE A 135 -4.96 -3.84 -1.79
N GLN A 136 -4.64 -2.55 -1.94
CA GLN A 136 -3.62 -2.08 -2.90
C GLN A 136 -2.25 -2.69 -2.61
N SER A 137 -1.87 -2.82 -1.34
CA SER A 137 -0.62 -3.47 -0.92
C SER A 137 -0.61 -4.94 -1.31
N CYS A 138 -1.69 -5.68 -1.04
CA CYS A 138 -1.80 -7.09 -1.43
C CYS A 138 -1.63 -7.30 -2.94
N ILE A 139 -2.28 -6.45 -3.75
CA ILE A 139 -2.17 -6.49 -5.21
C ILE A 139 -0.74 -6.20 -5.66
N LEU A 140 -0.09 -5.20 -5.07
CA LEU A 140 1.30 -4.85 -5.38
C LEU A 140 2.26 -5.99 -5.04
N PHE A 141 2.15 -6.59 -3.84
CA PHE A 141 2.99 -7.72 -3.46
C PHE A 141 2.75 -8.94 -4.35
N ALA A 142 1.49 -9.22 -4.74
CA ALA A 142 1.18 -10.28 -5.69
C ALA A 142 1.81 -10.02 -7.06
N LEU A 143 1.75 -8.79 -7.58
CA LEU A 143 2.44 -8.39 -8.81
C LEU A 143 3.96 -8.57 -8.67
N ALA A 144 4.55 -8.17 -7.55
CA ALA A 144 5.98 -8.31 -7.29
C ALA A 144 6.42 -9.78 -7.32
N PHE A 145 5.72 -10.65 -6.60
CA PHE A 145 6.01 -12.09 -6.60
C PHE A 145 5.79 -12.73 -7.96
N ALA A 146 4.73 -12.37 -8.67
CA ALA A 146 4.45 -12.92 -9.98
C ALA A 146 5.52 -12.48 -10.99
N LEU A 147 5.88 -11.19 -11.02
CA LEU A 147 6.86 -10.64 -11.94
C LEU A 147 8.28 -11.17 -11.65
N LEU A 148 8.72 -11.15 -10.39
CA LEU A 148 10.03 -11.68 -10.00
C LEU A 148 10.08 -13.21 -10.09
N GLY A 149 8.97 -13.89 -9.78
CA GLY A 149 8.85 -15.34 -9.85
C GLY A 149 8.91 -15.87 -11.28
N THR A 150 8.35 -15.14 -12.24
CA THR A 150 8.30 -15.52 -13.66
C THR A 150 9.29 -14.77 -14.53
N ALA A 151 10.19 -13.96 -13.95
CA ALA A 151 11.13 -13.10 -14.68
C ALA A 151 11.87 -13.77 -15.86
N PRO A 152 12.34 -15.04 -15.79
CA PRO A 152 13.01 -15.67 -16.94
C PRO A 152 12.09 -15.89 -18.16
N THR A 153 10.79 -16.06 -17.94
CA THR A 153 9.81 -16.40 -18.98
C THR A 153 8.77 -15.31 -19.19
N PHE A 154 8.93 -14.16 -18.53
CA PHE A 154 7.94 -13.09 -18.52
C PHE A 154 8.04 -12.20 -19.77
N GLY A 155 6.89 -11.80 -20.31
CA GLY A 155 6.80 -10.77 -21.34
C GLY A 155 6.99 -11.27 -22.78
N LEU A 156 7.09 -10.31 -23.71
CA LEU A 156 7.11 -10.56 -25.16
C LEU A 156 8.39 -11.26 -25.66
N THR A 157 9.55 -10.98 -25.06
CA THR A 157 10.87 -11.43 -25.52
C THR A 157 11.68 -12.08 -24.38
N PRO A 158 11.25 -13.26 -23.89
CA PRO A 158 11.86 -13.91 -22.72
C PRO A 158 13.35 -14.22 -22.90
N GLU A 159 13.79 -14.51 -24.13
CA GLU A 159 15.19 -14.75 -24.48
C GLU A 159 16.11 -13.55 -24.19
N CYS A 160 15.56 -12.34 -24.16
CA CYS A 160 16.32 -11.12 -23.89
C CYS A 160 16.27 -10.66 -22.43
N ASN A 161 15.52 -11.36 -21.57
CA ASN A 161 15.36 -10.95 -20.18
C ASN A 161 16.70 -10.99 -19.42
N HIS A 162 17.66 -11.83 -19.82
CA HIS A 162 19.02 -11.88 -19.25
C HIS A 162 19.78 -10.55 -19.32
N ASN A 163 19.44 -9.69 -20.28
CA ASN A 163 20.03 -8.37 -20.43
C ASN A 163 19.24 -7.28 -19.69
N ALA A 164 18.16 -7.63 -18.98
CA ALA A 164 17.38 -6.66 -18.21
C ALA A 164 18.18 -6.19 -16.99
N VAL A 165 18.46 -4.88 -16.98
CA VAL A 165 19.17 -4.20 -15.91
C VAL A 165 18.24 -3.16 -15.30
N VAL A 166 18.11 -3.18 -13.97
CA VAL A 166 17.41 -2.12 -13.24
C VAL A 166 18.47 -1.16 -12.69
N VAL A 167 18.29 0.12 -12.98
CA VAL A 167 19.17 1.20 -12.51
C VAL A 167 18.41 2.00 -11.46
N LEU A 168 18.65 1.68 -10.19
CA LEU A 168 18.10 2.45 -9.07
C LEU A 168 19.15 3.45 -8.55
N PHE A 169 20.36 2.96 -8.29
CA PHE A 169 21.56 3.76 -8.00
C PHE A 169 22.81 3.27 -8.74
N ARG A 170 22.80 2.01 -9.17
CA ARG A 170 23.81 1.35 -10.01
C ARG A 170 23.09 0.31 -10.87
N PRO A 171 23.56 0.01 -12.09
CA PRO A 171 23.05 -1.12 -12.86
C PRO A 171 23.31 -2.43 -12.10
N PHE A 172 22.24 -3.16 -11.78
CA PHE A 172 22.30 -4.53 -11.26
C PHE A 172 21.61 -5.49 -12.24
N ALA A 173 22.26 -6.62 -12.53
CA ALA A 173 21.64 -7.69 -13.31
C ALA A 173 20.47 -8.28 -12.52
N VAL A 174 19.26 -8.19 -13.09
CA VAL A 174 18.02 -8.47 -12.36
C VAL A 174 17.82 -9.97 -12.13
N LEU A 175 18.25 -10.83 -13.06
CA LEU A 175 17.81 -12.22 -13.09
C LEU A 175 18.56 -13.20 -12.19
N ASP A 176 19.80 -12.88 -11.81
CA ASP A 176 20.62 -13.77 -10.99
C ASP A 176 20.43 -13.46 -9.50
N ALA A 177 21.49 -13.01 -8.81
CA ALA A 177 21.47 -12.66 -7.40
C ALA A 177 20.43 -11.57 -7.08
N GLY A 178 20.18 -10.64 -8.02
CA GLY A 178 19.20 -9.58 -7.87
C GLY A 178 17.79 -10.12 -7.59
N ARG A 179 17.32 -11.09 -8.38
CA ARG A 179 16.00 -11.70 -8.25
C ARG A 179 15.80 -12.33 -6.88
N ILE A 180 16.76 -13.12 -6.43
CA ILE A 180 16.70 -13.80 -5.11
C ILE A 180 16.69 -12.76 -3.99
N LEU A 181 17.59 -11.77 -4.06
CA LEU A 181 17.65 -10.69 -3.07
C LEU A 181 16.34 -9.91 -3.00
N PHE A 182 15.78 -9.52 -4.14
CA PHE A 182 14.50 -8.81 -4.20
C PHE A 182 13.34 -9.65 -3.67
N LEU A 183 13.25 -10.94 -4.02
CA LEU A 183 12.22 -11.83 -3.50
C LEU A 183 12.29 -11.96 -1.98
N VAL A 184 13.49 -12.15 -1.42
CA VAL A 184 13.70 -12.23 0.03
C VAL A 184 13.32 -10.91 0.70
N LEU A 185 13.75 -9.78 0.13
CA LEU A 185 13.43 -8.45 0.65
C LEU A 185 11.92 -8.19 0.62
N THR A 186 11.25 -8.48 -0.50
CA THR A 186 9.79 -8.34 -0.65
C THR A 186 9.04 -9.23 0.33
N ALA A 187 9.47 -10.47 0.54
CA ALA A 187 8.89 -11.37 1.52
C ALA A 187 9.05 -10.85 2.95
N LEU A 188 10.23 -10.34 3.30
CA LEU A 188 10.48 -9.74 4.61
C LEU A 188 9.59 -8.53 4.86
N VAL A 189 9.50 -7.62 3.88
CA VAL A 189 8.63 -6.44 3.95
C VAL A 189 7.17 -6.85 4.12
N LEU A 190 6.70 -7.85 3.38
CA LEU A 190 5.33 -8.36 3.52
C LEU A 190 5.06 -8.94 4.92
N ILE A 191 6.00 -9.69 5.49
CA ILE A 191 5.87 -10.25 6.84
C ILE A 191 5.81 -9.13 7.89
N ILE A 192 6.71 -8.14 7.81
CA ILE A 192 6.73 -7.00 8.73
C ILE A 192 5.43 -6.21 8.61
N TYR A 193 5.02 -5.87 7.38
CA TYR A 193 3.80 -5.12 7.11
C TYR A 193 2.55 -5.86 7.59
N GLY A 194 2.46 -7.17 7.30
CA GLY A 194 1.38 -8.04 7.78
C GLY A 194 1.34 -8.11 9.31
N GLY A 195 2.50 -8.16 9.97
CA GLY A 195 2.60 -8.14 11.43
C GLY A 195 2.08 -6.84 12.05
N ILE A 196 2.38 -5.70 11.44
CA ILE A 196 1.87 -4.39 11.86
C ILE A 196 0.35 -4.33 11.71
N ILE A 197 -0.19 -4.71 10.54
CA ILE A 197 -1.64 -4.77 10.29
C ILE A 197 -2.32 -5.71 11.29
N TYR A 198 -1.76 -6.89 11.52
CA TYR A 198 -2.32 -7.86 12.46
C TYR A 198 -2.41 -7.30 13.89
N LYS A 199 -1.36 -6.61 14.35
CA LYS A 199 -1.35 -5.96 15.67
C LYS A 199 -2.45 -4.91 15.79
N ASP A 200 -2.58 -4.06 14.77
CA ASP A 200 -3.57 -2.97 14.75
C ASP A 200 -5.00 -3.50 14.63
N TRP A 201 -5.20 -4.57 13.87
CA TRP A 201 -6.46 -5.29 13.76
C TRP A 201 -6.88 -5.89 15.10
N LYS A 202 -5.98 -6.61 15.78
CA LYS A 202 -6.24 -7.20 17.10
C LYS A 202 -6.60 -6.13 18.14
N ALA A 203 -5.88 -5.01 18.16
CA ALA A 203 -6.18 -3.87 19.03
C ALA A 203 -7.54 -3.23 18.72
N SER A 204 -7.93 -3.20 17.45
CA SER A 204 -9.22 -2.66 17.00
C SER A 204 -10.39 -3.55 17.41
N ILE A 205 -10.26 -4.87 17.29
CA ILE A 205 -11.26 -5.84 17.77
C ILE A 205 -11.44 -5.72 19.29
N LYS A 206 -10.35 -5.67 20.06
CA LYS A 206 -10.42 -5.53 21.53
C LYS A 206 -11.17 -4.26 21.93
N ARG A 207 -10.91 -3.13 21.27
CA ARG A 207 -11.62 -1.85 21.49
C ARG A 207 -13.09 -1.90 21.08
N LEU A 208 -13.45 -2.69 20.07
CA LEU A 208 -14.85 -2.86 19.68
C LEU A 208 -15.60 -3.71 20.71
N GLY A 209 -15.02 -4.82 21.17
CA GLY A 209 -15.61 -5.66 22.22
C GLY A 209 -15.87 -4.89 23.52
N LEU A 210 -14.91 -4.06 23.95
CA LEU A 210 -15.10 -3.19 25.13
C LEU A 210 -16.24 -2.18 24.95
N ARG A 211 -16.38 -1.58 23.76
CA ARG A 211 -17.49 -0.65 23.47
C ARG A 211 -18.84 -1.34 23.47
N VAL A 212 -18.95 -2.51 22.85
CA VAL A 212 -20.18 -3.31 22.86
C VAL A 212 -20.55 -3.71 24.29
N HIS A 213 -19.58 -4.17 25.08
CA HIS A 213 -19.80 -4.52 26.49
C HIS A 213 -20.26 -3.31 27.32
N GLN A 214 -19.66 -2.13 27.13
CA GLN A 214 -20.10 -0.90 27.80
C GLN A 214 -21.51 -0.47 27.39
N GLN A 215 -21.85 -0.63 26.11
CA GLN A 215 -23.17 -0.29 25.59
C GLN A 215 -24.25 -1.23 26.15
N ILE A 216 -23.97 -2.54 26.23
CA ILE A 216 -24.85 -3.52 26.89
C ILE A 216 -25.07 -3.14 28.37
N TYR A 217 -23.99 -2.82 29.10
CA TYR A 217 -24.09 -2.46 30.51
C TYR A 217 -24.86 -1.15 30.75
N LYS A 218 -24.78 -0.19 29.81
CA LYS A 218 -25.56 1.06 29.86
C LYS A 218 -27.02 0.89 29.45
N SER A 219 -27.35 -0.11 28.63
CA SER A 219 -28.73 -0.41 28.24
C SER A 219 -29.49 -1.27 29.27
N PHE A 220 -28.78 -1.95 30.18
CA PHE A 220 -29.36 -2.80 31.21
C PHE A 220 -29.73 -2.18 32.59
N PRO A 221 -29.39 -0.94 32.99
CA PRO A 221 -29.45 -0.55 34.40
C PRO A 221 -30.83 -0.07 34.90
N SER A 222 -31.79 0.27 34.03
CA SER A 222 -33.13 0.72 34.49
C SER A 222 -34.19 -0.39 34.48
N THR A 223 -34.26 -1.20 33.43
CA THR A 223 -35.34 -2.18 33.29
C THR A 223 -35.17 -3.38 34.23
N PHE A 224 -33.93 -3.84 34.45
CA PHE A 224 -33.67 -4.98 35.32
C PHE A 224 -33.74 -4.61 36.80
N SER A 225 -33.34 -3.38 37.16
CA SER A 225 -33.55 -2.83 38.51
C SER A 225 -35.05 -2.69 38.79
N GLN A 226 -35.85 -2.16 37.85
CA GLN A 226 -37.29 -2.04 38.03
C GLN A 226 -38.01 -3.40 38.09
N LEU A 227 -37.59 -4.40 37.31
CA LEU A 227 -38.13 -5.77 37.39
C LEU A 227 -37.76 -6.48 38.71
N PHE A 228 -36.57 -6.23 39.24
CA PHE A 228 -36.15 -6.77 40.54
C PHE A 228 -36.93 -6.14 41.69
N TRP A 229 -37.18 -4.82 41.65
CA TRP A 229 -38.06 -4.15 42.61
C TRP A 229 -39.52 -4.57 42.46
N PHE A 230 -40.03 -4.78 41.25
CA PHE A 230 -41.41 -5.25 41.02
C PHE A 230 -41.65 -6.67 41.56
N SER A 231 -40.68 -7.58 41.40
CA SER A 231 -40.78 -8.95 41.93
C SER A 231 -40.64 -9.00 43.46
N ALA A 232 -39.75 -8.19 44.05
CA ALA A 232 -39.67 -8.03 45.51
C ALA A 232 -40.94 -7.41 46.12
N PHE A 233 -41.57 -6.45 45.41
CA PHE A 233 -42.83 -5.84 45.83
C PHE A 233 -44.00 -6.83 45.78
N LEU A 234 -44.12 -7.65 44.73
CA LEU A 234 -45.15 -8.68 44.61
C LEU A 234 -45.03 -9.80 45.66
N LEU A 235 -43.82 -10.11 46.13
CA LEU A 235 -43.58 -11.09 47.19
C LEU A 235 -43.82 -10.53 48.61
N SER A 236 -44.10 -9.23 48.76
CA SER A 236 -44.32 -8.57 50.05
C SER A 236 -45.79 -8.38 50.42
N PHE A 237 -46.72 -8.79 49.55
CA PHE A 237 -48.16 -8.79 49.86
C PHE A 237 -48.58 -10.18 50.39
N PRO A 238 -49.03 -10.28 51.64
CA PRO A 238 -49.54 -11.52 52.24
C PRO A 238 -50.92 -11.93 51.72
#